data_AF-A0A0M3HG74-F1
#
_entry.id   AF-A0A0M3HG74-F1
#
_cell.length_a   1.000
_cell.length_b   1.000
_cell.length_c   1.000
_cell.angle_alpha   90.00
_cell.angle_beta   90.00
_cell.angle_gamma   90.00
#
_symmetry.space_group_name_H-M   'P 1'
#
loop_
_entity.id
_entity.type
_entity.pdbx_description
1 polymer ?
#
loop_
_entity_poly.entity_id
_entity_poly.type
_entity_poly.pdbx_seq_one_letter_code
_entity_poly.pdbx_strand_id
1 'polypeptide(L)'
;MKTLVQLCAEPLHWRQLRLAGFLLNHMLVRRTTPDAIRVFLRMLVDEQIEMREIAMKALPEWMKSSKPKAIKIEYKPEQVRKLFPAVL
;
A
#
# COMPACT_ATOMS: atom_id res chain seq x y z
N MET A 1 -2.79 20.27 -17.69
CA MET A 1 -3.67 19.25 -17.08
C MET A 1 -3.05 18.81 -15.76
N LYS A 2 -3.78 18.91 -14.64
CA LYS A 2 -3.31 18.42 -13.34
C LYS A 2 -3.63 16.93 -13.21
N THR A 3 -2.71 16.13 -12.66
CA THR A 3 -2.96 14.70 -12.41
C THR A 3 -3.80 14.53 -11.14
N LEU A 4 -4.51 13.40 -11.00
CA LEU A 4 -5.29 13.06 -9.79
C LEU A 4 -4.43 13.11 -8.51
N VAL A 5 -3.15 12.73 -8.62
CA VAL A 5 -2.18 12.81 -7.53
C VAL A 5 -1.93 14.25 -7.09
N GLN A 6 -1.79 15.18 -8.05
CA GLN A 6 -1.62 16.61 -7.77
C GLN A 6 -2.88 17.20 -7.12
N LEU A 7 -4.06 16.79 -7.57
CA LEU A 7 -5.33 17.23 -6.98
C LEU A 7 -5.45 16.81 -5.51
N CYS A 8 -5.08 15.57 -5.17
CA CYS A 8 -5.09 15.12 -3.77
C CYS A 8 -4.03 15.80 -2.87
N ALA A 9 -3.06 16.49 -3.44
CA ALA A 9 -2.06 17.24 -2.69
C ALA A 9 -2.43 18.72 -2.49
N GLU A 10 -3.52 19.20 -3.11
CA GLU A 10 -4.01 20.57 -2.99
C GLU A 10 -5.04 20.69 -1.86
N PRO A 11 -5.19 21.88 -1.25
CA PRO A 11 -6.21 22.16 -0.23
C PRO A 11 -7.60 22.25 -0.88
N LEU A 12 -8.14 21.09 -1.25
CA LEU A 12 -9.47 20.96 -1.83
C LEU A 12 -10.54 20.86 -0.73
N HIS A 13 -11.77 21.20 -1.09
CA HIS A 13 -12.90 20.93 -0.22
C HIS A 13 -13.05 19.41 -0.02
N TRP A 14 -13.41 18.98 1.20
CA TRP A 14 -13.45 17.56 1.59
C TRP A 14 -14.21 16.64 0.61
N ARG A 15 -15.29 17.12 -0.03
CA ARG A 15 -16.02 16.36 -1.07
C ARG A 15 -15.19 16.08 -2.32
N GLN A 16 -14.39 17.04 -2.76
CA GLN A 16 -13.52 16.90 -3.92
C GLN A 16 -12.35 15.97 -3.60
N LEU A 17 -11.81 16.09 -2.38
CA LEU A 17 -10.79 15.20 -1.84
C LEU A 17 -11.29 13.75 -1.74
N ARG A 18 -12.53 13.55 -1.27
CA ARG A 18 -13.19 12.24 -1.24
C ARG A 18 -13.33 11.62 -2.63
N LEU A 19 -13.79 12.40 -3.62
CA LEU A 19 -13.92 11.96 -5.01
C LEU A 19 -12.55 11.57 -5.59
N ALA A 20 -11.54 12.41 -5.37
CA ALA A 20 -10.18 12.17 -5.85
C ALA A 20 -9.57 10.92 -5.20
N GLY A 21 -9.78 10.71 -3.89
CA GLY A 21 -9.36 9.51 -3.17
C GLY A 21 -10.03 8.24 -3.69
N PHE A 22 -11.33 8.28 -4.03
CA PHE A 22 -12.04 7.16 -4.65
C PHE A 22 -11.46 6.82 -6.04
N LEU A 23 -11.22 7.82 -6.88
CA LEU A 23 -10.63 7.64 -8.20
C LEU A 23 -9.20 7.10 -8.11
N LEU A 24 -8.41 7.59 -7.15
CA LEU A 24 -7.07 7.10 -6.88
C LEU A 24 -7.09 5.65 -6.39
N ASN A 25 -8.05 5.26 -5.55
CA ASN A 25 -8.17 3.88 -5.07
C ASN A 25 -8.42 2.92 -6.24
N HIS A 26 -9.31 3.30 -7.15
CA HIS A 26 -9.56 2.54 -8.38
C HIS A 26 -8.31 2.45 -9.29
N MET A 27 -7.46 3.49 -9.31
CA MET A 27 -6.22 3.50 -10.09
C MET A 27 -5.09 2.67 -9.45
N LEU A 28 -4.99 2.63 -8.11
CA LEU A 28 -3.95 1.88 -7.40
C LEU A 28 -3.94 0.39 -7.75
N VAL A 29 -5.12 -0.21 -7.90
CA VAL A 29 -5.30 -1.64 -8.17
C VAL A 29 -4.71 -2.03 -9.54
N ARG A 30 -4.62 -1.07 -10.48
CA ARG A 30 -4.23 -1.34 -11.87
C ARG A 30 -2.86 -0.77 -12.26
N ARG A 31 -2.48 0.41 -11.76
CA ARG A 31 -1.23 1.11 -12.11
C ARG A 31 -0.76 2.00 -10.96
N THR A 32 -0.23 1.37 -9.92
CA THR A 32 0.25 2.08 -8.74
C THR A 32 1.54 2.85 -9.02
N THR A 33 1.56 4.14 -8.68
CA THR A 33 2.79 4.95 -8.70
C THR A 33 3.26 5.27 -7.28
N PRO A 34 4.57 5.49 -7.05
CA PRO A 34 5.07 5.89 -5.73
C PRO A 34 4.38 7.14 -5.17
N ASP A 35 4.01 8.10 -6.03
CA ASP A 35 3.31 9.31 -5.60
C ASP A 35 1.89 9.05 -5.14
N ALA A 36 1.17 8.13 -5.79
CA ALA A 36 -0.15 7.70 -5.34
C ALA A 36 -0.06 7.10 -3.93
N ILE A 37 0.91 6.23 -3.67
CA ILE A 37 1.13 5.61 -2.35
C ILE A 37 1.40 6.70 -1.30
N ARG A 38 2.24 7.69 -1.61
CA ARG A 38 2.50 8.84 -0.72
C ARG A 38 1.23 9.60 -0.34
N VAL A 39 0.30 9.80 -1.29
CA VAL A 39 -1.00 10.43 -1.01
C VAL A 39 -1.81 9.60 -0.02
N PHE A 40 -1.91 8.28 -0.21
CA PHE A 40 -2.66 7.42 0.72
C PHE A 40 -2.04 7.36 2.11
N LEU A 41 -0.71 7.37 2.20
CA LEU A 41 -0.02 7.47 3.49
C LEU A 41 -0.34 8.78 4.22
N ARG A 42 -0.47 9.91 3.51
CA ARG A 42 -0.92 11.17 4.10
C ARG A 42 -2.39 11.12 4.53
N MET A 43 -3.24 10.49 3.72
CA MET A 43 -4.67 10.33 4.04
C MET A 43 -4.93 9.52 5.32
N LEU A 44 -4.00 8.66 5.76
CA LEU A 44 -4.13 7.91 7.02
C LEU A 44 -4.16 8.80 8.27
N VAL A 45 -3.57 10.00 8.20
CA VAL A 45 -3.50 10.97 9.31
C VAL A 45 -4.35 12.22 9.05
N ASP A 46 -5.19 12.19 8.02
CA ASP A 46 -6.10 13.28 7.70
C ASP A 46 -7.14 13.46 8.81
N GLU A 47 -7.60 14.67 9.06
CA GLU A 47 -8.61 14.98 10.10
C GLU A 47 -9.96 14.32 9.79
N GLN A 48 -10.30 14.18 8.51
CA GLN A 48 -11.57 13.60 8.07
C GLN A 48 -11.51 12.06 8.12
N ILE A 49 -12.48 11.45 8.81
CA ILE A 49 -12.51 10.01 9.02
C ILE A 49 -12.66 9.24 7.70
N GLU A 50 -13.42 9.76 6.75
CA GLU A 50 -13.65 9.14 5.45
C GLU A 50 -12.35 9.00 4.65
N MET A 51 -11.42 9.93 4.81
CA MET A 51 -10.13 9.91 4.13
C MET A 51 -9.23 8.81 4.71
N ARG A 52 -9.24 8.67 6.05
CA ARG A 52 -8.55 7.57 6.74
C ARG A 52 -9.13 6.22 6.33
N GLU A 53 -10.46 6.10 6.25
CA GLU A 53 -11.13 4.86 5.81
C GLU A 53 -10.78 4.47 4.38
N ILE A 54 -10.73 5.43 3.45
CA ILE A 54 -10.31 5.17 2.07
C ILE A 54 -8.87 4.64 2.05
N ALA A 55 -7.95 5.30 2.77
CA ALA A 55 -6.57 4.87 2.83
C ALA A 55 -6.38 3.49 3.50
N MET A 56 -7.12 3.22 4.58
CA MET A 56 -7.11 1.94 5.28
C MET A 56 -7.62 0.78 4.41
N LYS A 57 -8.49 1.04 3.43
CA LYS A 57 -8.93 0.03 2.46
C LYS A 57 -7.91 -0.14 1.33
N ALA A 58 -7.43 0.98 0.79
CA ALA A 58 -6.58 1.03 -0.38
C ALA A 58 -5.18 0.42 -0.17
N LEU A 59 -4.51 0.79 0.94
CA LEU A 59 -3.11 0.39 1.18
C LEU A 59 -2.94 -1.13 1.37
N PRO A 60 -3.77 -1.83 2.17
CA PRO A 60 -3.67 -3.28 2.30
C PRO A 60 -3.94 -4.03 1.00
N GLU A 61 -4.89 -3.53 0.18
CA GLU A 61 -5.21 -4.13 -1.11
C GLU A 61 -4.02 -4.01 -2.08
N TRP A 62 -3.40 -2.83 -2.13
CA TRP A 62 -2.15 -2.64 -2.88
C TRP A 62 -1.01 -3.53 -2.35
N MET A 63 -0.79 -3.58 -1.04
CA MET A 63 0.28 -4.41 -0.45
C MET A 63 0.09 -5.90 -0.79
N LYS A 64 -1.16 -6.37 -0.85
CA LYS A 64 -1.47 -7.74 -1.29
C LYS A 64 -1.14 -7.96 -2.78
N SER A 65 -1.46 -6.99 -3.64
CA SER A 65 -1.21 -7.11 -5.08
C SER A 65 0.27 -6.97 -5.44
N SER A 66 1.03 -6.16 -4.69
CA SER A 66 2.47 -5.98 -4.88
C SER A 66 3.34 -6.98 -4.12
N LYS A 67 2.75 -7.85 -3.29
CA LYS A 67 3.49 -8.80 -2.44
C LYS A 67 4.32 -9.76 -3.32
N PRO A 68 5.65 -9.86 -3.10
CA PRO A 68 6.47 -10.87 -3.75
C PRO A 68 5.95 -12.28 -3.40
N LYS A 69 5.90 -13.17 -4.40
CA LYS A 69 5.53 -14.56 -4.14
C LYS A 69 6.56 -15.19 -3.21
N ALA A 70 6.08 -15.78 -2.12
CA ALA A 70 6.95 -16.51 -1.20
C ALA A 70 7.53 -17.73 -1.92
N ILE A 71 8.85 -17.83 -1.95
CA ILE A 71 9.54 -19.01 -2.47
C ILE A 71 9.49 -20.07 -1.36
N LYS A 72 8.80 -21.17 -1.63
CA LYS A 72 8.82 -22.34 -0.73
C LYS A 72 10.17 -23.02 -0.90
N ILE A 73 10.98 -23.00 0.14
CA ILE A 73 12.25 -23.72 0.18
C ILE A 73 11.99 -25.06 0.87
N GLU A 74 12.35 -26.15 0.22
CA GLU A 74 12.25 -27.49 0.79
C GLU A 74 13.17 -27.60 2.01
N TYR A 75 12.64 -28.08 3.12
CA TYR A 75 13.41 -28.25 4.35
C TYR A 75 14.42 -29.38 4.19
N LYS A 76 15.71 -29.05 4.26
CA LYS A 76 16.81 -30.02 4.22
C LYS A 76 17.48 -30.08 5.61
N PRO A 77 17.19 -31.11 6.43
CA PRO A 77 17.70 -31.21 7.80
C PRO A 77 19.24 -31.24 7.88
N GLU A 78 19.90 -31.72 6.82
CA GLU A 78 21.36 -31.77 6.74
C GLU A 78 22.02 -30.38 6.66
N GLN A 79 21.35 -29.39 6.06
CA GLN A 79 21.85 -28.01 6.02
C GLN A 79 21.77 -27.35 7.39
N VAL A 80 20.74 -27.69 8.18
CA VAL A 80 20.56 -27.17 9.55
C VAL A 80 21.61 -27.75 10.50
N ARG A 81 21.89 -29.05 10.40
CA ARG A 81 22.97 -29.69 11.19
C ARG A 81 24.35 -29.11 10.90
N LYS A 82 24.64 -28.70 9.65
CA LYS A 82 25.88 -28.00 9.30
C LYS A 82 25.99 -26.59 9.89
N LEU A 83 24.86 -25.90 10.03
CA LEU A 83 24.81 -24.52 10.55
C LEU A 83 24.78 -24.46 12.08
N PHE A 84 24.24 -25.49 12.73
CA PHE A 84 24.14 -25.58 14.19
C PHE A 84 24.56 -26.97 14.69
N PRO A 85 25.87 -27.28 14.67
CA PRO A 85 26.36 -28.61 15.00
C PRO A 85 26.28 -28.97 16.50
N ALA A 86 25.96 -28.03 17.39
CA ALA A 86 26.04 -28.21 18.85
C ALA A 86 24.67 -28.22 19.58
N VAL A 87 23.55 -28.29 18.86
CA VAL A 87 22.19 -28.15 19.48
C VAL A 87 21.37 -29.46 19.42
N LEU A 88 21.94 -30.56 18.92
CA LEU A 88 21.34 -31.90 18.93
C LEU A 88 22.39 -32.93 19.35
#